data_AF-A0A3B9E9E3-F1
#
_entry.id   AF-A0A3B9E9E3-F1
#
_cell.length_a   1.000
_cell.length_b   1.000
_cell.length_c   1.000
_cell.angle_alpha   90.00
_cell.angle_beta   90.00
_cell.angle_gamma   90.00
#
_symmetry.space_group_name_H-M   'P 1'
#
loop_
_entity.id
_entity.type
_entity.pdbx_description
1 polymer ?
#
loop_
_entity_poly.entity_id
_entity_poly.type
_entity_poly.pdbx_seq_one_letter_code
_entity_poly.pdbx_strand_id
1 'polypeptide(L)'
;MGESCALSPQEEEQGRDILYKNHIMPERTVGIHLGAYNVCNRWPYQNYAALADWLVKDFGFQVAVFWGPGEDELGERFLGLVKGDVKVLSGLDIRRLASVMKPLRLMVCNDTGVMHLSAALGTPTFAIFGRSEPEFWRPLNRNFYGVRGLDKTCASAELEVVQSGIKRMLSRRDLF
;
A
#
# COMPACT_ATOMS: atom_id res chain seq x y z
N MET A 1 26.10 -20.53 -6.03
CA MET A 1 25.56 -19.34 -6.73
C MET A 1 24.24 -19.03 -6.06
N GLY A 2 24.20 -18.02 -5.19
CA GLY A 2 22.97 -17.67 -4.48
C GLY A 2 22.00 -17.04 -5.47
N GLU A 3 20.81 -17.62 -5.63
CA GLU A 3 19.73 -16.98 -6.37
C GLU A 3 19.48 -15.62 -5.75
N SER A 4 19.44 -14.58 -6.58
CA SER A 4 19.13 -13.22 -6.12
C SER A 4 17.74 -13.21 -5.50
N CYS A 5 17.58 -12.63 -4.31
CA CYS A 5 16.26 -12.41 -3.71
C CYS A 5 15.37 -11.44 -4.53
N ALA A 6 15.91 -10.80 -5.57
CA ALA A 6 15.16 -9.95 -6.48
C ALA A 6 14.10 -10.72 -7.28
N LEU A 7 13.11 -10.00 -7.81
CA LEU A 7 12.21 -10.56 -8.81
C LEU A 7 12.98 -10.84 -10.09
N SER A 8 12.75 -12.01 -10.68
CA SER A 8 13.23 -12.32 -12.03
C SER A 8 12.46 -11.49 -13.07
N PRO A 9 13.02 -11.28 -14.28
CA PRO A 9 12.29 -10.63 -15.38
C PRO A 9 10.93 -11.27 -15.67
N GLN A 10 10.83 -12.60 -15.54
CA GLN A 10 9.60 -13.36 -15.73
C GLN A 10 8.55 -13.03 -14.66
N GLU A 11 8.95 -12.87 -13.40
CA GLU A 11 8.02 -12.50 -12.34
C GLU A 11 7.55 -11.06 -12.48
N GLU A 12 8.41 -10.14 -12.94
CA GLU A 12 8.01 -8.77 -13.26
C GLU A 12 7.00 -8.73 -14.41
N GLU A 13 7.22 -9.52 -15.45
CA GLU A 13 6.28 -9.66 -16.57
C GLU A 13 4.94 -10.25 -16.10
N GLN A 14 4.96 -11.29 -15.27
CA GLN A 14 3.75 -11.84 -14.65
C GLN A 14 3.00 -10.78 -13.82
N GLY A 15 3.72 -9.94 -13.07
CA GLY A 15 3.13 -8.82 -12.33
C GLY A 15 2.42 -7.83 -13.26
N ARG A 16 3.08 -7.43 -14.36
CA ARG A 16 2.49 -6.56 -15.39
C ARG A 16 1.25 -7.18 -16.04
N ASP A 17 1.28 -8.49 -16.32
CA ASP A 17 0.14 -9.21 -16.88
C ASP A 17 -1.06 -9.25 -15.93
N ILE A 18 -0.82 -9.47 -14.64
CA ILE A 18 -1.88 -9.43 -13.61
C ILE A 18 -2.50 -8.04 -13.58
N LEU A 19 -1.69 -6.98 -13.57
CA LEU A 19 -2.18 -5.60 -13.56
C LEU A 19 -3.00 -5.29 -14.83
N TYR A 20 -2.49 -5.65 -16.00
CA TYR A 20 -3.16 -5.45 -17.29
C TYR A 20 -4.53 -6.16 -17.35
N LYS A 21 -4.58 -7.44 -16.96
CA LYS A 21 -5.82 -8.24 -16.96
C LYS A 21 -6.88 -7.70 -15.99
N ASN A 22 -6.46 -6.98 -14.95
CA ASN A 22 -7.35 -6.33 -13.98
C ASN A 22 -7.61 -4.84 -14.30
N HIS A 23 -7.21 -4.37 -15.49
CA HIS A 23 -7.37 -2.99 -15.95
C HIS A 23 -6.70 -1.95 -15.03
N ILE A 24 -5.54 -2.31 -14.48
CA ILE A 24 -4.73 -1.45 -13.61
C ILE A 24 -3.58 -0.84 -14.41
N MET A 25 -3.53 0.50 -14.45
CA MET A 25 -2.46 1.31 -15.04
C MET A 25 -1.47 1.68 -13.93
N PRO A 26 -0.32 0.98 -13.81
CA PRO A 26 0.53 1.05 -12.61
C PRO A 26 1.00 2.46 -12.27
N GLU A 27 1.34 3.26 -13.28
CA GLU A 27 1.80 4.64 -13.17
C GLU A 27 0.73 5.63 -12.67
N ARG A 28 -0.54 5.22 -12.69
CA ARG A 28 -1.69 5.98 -12.16
C ARG A 28 -2.38 5.25 -11.02
N THR A 29 -1.74 4.25 -10.42
CA THR A 29 -2.36 3.41 -9.39
C THR A 29 -1.66 3.55 -8.04
N VAL A 30 -2.44 3.91 -7.02
CA VAL A 30 -2.02 3.79 -5.63
C VAL A 30 -2.48 2.43 -5.09
N GLY A 31 -1.55 1.64 -4.60
CA GLY A 31 -1.85 0.39 -3.91
C GLY A 31 -2.12 0.64 -2.42
N ILE A 32 -3.14 -0.03 -1.87
CA ILE A 32 -3.51 0.04 -0.46
C ILE A 32 -3.53 -1.37 0.11
N HIS A 33 -2.67 -1.65 1.10
CA HIS A 33 -2.71 -2.91 1.84
C HIS A 33 -3.41 -2.70 3.20
N LEU A 34 -4.61 -3.27 3.35
CA LEU A 34 -5.47 -3.08 4.52
C LEU A 34 -4.95 -3.79 5.79
N GLY A 35 -4.32 -4.93 5.56
CA GLY A 35 -4.04 -5.94 6.57
C GLY A 35 -2.85 -5.67 7.48
N ALA A 36 -2.81 -6.40 8.59
CA ALA A 36 -1.67 -6.56 9.47
C ALA A 36 -1.91 -7.78 10.37
N TYR A 37 -0.86 -8.55 10.69
CA TYR A 37 -0.98 -9.70 11.60
C TYR A 37 -1.55 -9.30 12.97
N ASN A 38 -1.04 -8.20 13.54
CA ASN A 38 -1.56 -7.65 14.78
C ASN A 38 -2.65 -6.62 14.47
N VAL A 39 -3.87 -6.86 14.95
CA VAL A 39 -5.02 -5.96 14.75
C VAL A 39 -4.75 -4.55 15.27
N CYS A 40 -3.97 -4.41 16.36
CA CYS A 40 -3.61 -3.10 16.90
C CYS A 40 -2.70 -2.27 15.97
N ASN A 41 -2.08 -2.92 14.98
CA ASN A 41 -1.28 -2.28 13.94
C ASN A 41 -2.09 -2.03 12.66
N ARG A 42 -3.42 -2.25 12.66
CA ARG A 42 -4.27 -1.91 11.50
C ARG A 42 -4.81 -0.50 11.65
N TRP A 43 -4.62 0.32 10.63
CA TRP A 43 -5.44 1.51 10.48
C TRP A 43 -6.88 1.09 10.13
N PRO A 44 -7.92 1.73 10.71
CA PRO A 44 -9.31 1.36 10.47
C PRO A 44 -9.65 1.30 8.99
N TYR A 45 -10.31 0.23 8.56
CA TYR A 45 -10.69 0.03 7.16
C TYR A 45 -11.64 1.13 6.65
N GLN A 46 -12.41 1.75 7.54
CA GLN A 46 -13.22 2.93 7.25
C GLN A 46 -12.36 4.11 6.77
N ASN A 47 -11.20 4.30 7.40
CA ASN A 47 -10.27 5.35 7.01
C ASN A 47 -9.58 5.01 5.68
N TYR A 48 -9.24 3.74 5.45
CA TYR A 48 -8.77 3.30 4.14
C TYR A 48 -9.82 3.52 3.03
N ALA A 49 -11.10 3.25 3.30
CA ALA A 49 -12.18 3.48 2.35
C ALA A 49 -12.33 4.97 2.02
N ALA A 50 -12.33 5.83 3.04
CA ALA A 50 -12.34 7.29 2.85
C ALA A 50 -11.10 7.80 2.09
N LEU A 51 -9.93 7.21 2.35
CA LEU A 51 -8.70 7.52 1.62
C LEU A 51 -8.79 7.10 0.15
N ALA A 52 -9.32 5.91 -0.14
CA ALA A 52 -9.50 5.42 -1.50
C ALA A 52 -10.47 6.33 -2.28
N ASP A 53 -11.61 6.68 -1.68
CA ASP A 53 -12.58 7.59 -2.27
C ASP A 53 -11.96 8.96 -2.59
N TRP A 54 -11.15 9.49 -1.67
CA TRP A 54 -10.43 10.74 -1.86
C TRP A 54 -9.42 10.67 -3.01
N LEU A 55 -8.63 9.59 -3.10
CA LEU A 55 -7.67 9.38 -4.20
C LEU A 55 -8.34 9.31 -5.57
N VAL A 56 -9.47 8.60 -5.65
CA VAL A 56 -10.25 8.46 -6.89
C VAL A 56 -10.90 9.79 -7.26
N LYS A 57 -11.63 10.41 -6.33
CA LYS A 57 -12.46 11.58 -6.62
C LYS A 57 -11.66 12.85 -6.84
N ASP A 58 -10.66 13.12 -6.00
CA ASP A 58 -9.99 14.42 -5.96
C ASP A 58 -8.73 14.46 -6.82
N PHE A 59 -8.14 13.29 -7.14
CA PHE A 59 -6.90 13.18 -7.91
C PHE A 59 -7.00 12.33 -9.18
N GLY A 60 -8.08 11.55 -9.34
CA GLY A 60 -8.25 10.67 -10.51
C GLY A 60 -7.25 9.51 -10.55
N PHE A 61 -6.67 9.12 -9.41
CA PHE A 61 -5.86 7.90 -9.33
C PHE A 61 -6.75 6.66 -9.35
N GLN A 62 -6.25 5.58 -9.92
CA GLN A 62 -6.77 4.25 -9.65
C GLN A 62 -6.30 3.79 -8.25
N VAL A 63 -7.13 2.98 -7.59
CA VAL A 63 -6.79 2.37 -6.31
C VAL A 63 -6.82 0.86 -6.47
N ALA A 64 -5.68 0.21 -6.21
CA ALA A 64 -5.59 -1.25 -6.10
C ALA A 64 -5.55 -1.63 -4.62
N VAL A 65 -6.39 -2.57 -4.20
CA VAL A 65 -6.55 -2.94 -2.77
C VAL A 65 -6.12 -4.38 -2.56
N PHE A 66 -5.35 -4.58 -1.49
CA PHE A 66 -4.74 -5.84 -1.10
C PHE A 66 -5.05 -6.15 0.37
N TRP A 67 -5.09 -7.44 0.70
CA TRP A 67 -5.11 -7.95 2.06
C TRP A 67 -4.43 -9.32 2.11
N GLY A 68 -4.02 -9.74 3.30
CA GLY A 68 -3.34 -10.99 3.52
C GLY A 68 -4.27 -12.20 3.56
N PRO A 69 -3.70 -13.42 3.54
CA PRO A 69 -4.47 -14.66 3.69
C PRO A 69 -5.29 -14.66 4.98
N GLY A 70 -6.57 -15.03 4.89
CA GLY A 70 -7.49 -15.08 6.04
C GLY A 70 -8.05 -13.71 6.48
N GLU A 71 -7.80 -12.64 5.71
CA GLU A 71 -8.33 -11.30 5.97
C GLU A 71 -9.50 -10.94 5.03
N ASP A 72 -10.21 -11.92 4.46
CA ASP A 72 -11.30 -11.67 3.50
C ASP A 72 -12.46 -10.86 4.11
N GLU A 73 -12.82 -11.13 5.36
CA GLU A 73 -13.83 -10.34 6.09
C GLU A 73 -13.41 -8.85 6.21
N LEU A 74 -12.11 -8.56 6.32
CA LEU A 74 -11.61 -7.18 6.32
C LEU A 74 -11.81 -6.54 4.96
N GLY A 75 -11.51 -7.27 3.87
CA GLY A 75 -11.75 -6.85 2.50
C GLY A 75 -13.23 -6.57 2.24
N GLU A 76 -14.12 -7.46 2.65
CA GLU A 76 -15.58 -7.31 2.50
C GLU A 76 -16.11 -6.08 3.23
N ARG A 77 -15.67 -5.85 4.48
CA ARG A 77 -16.05 -4.65 5.25
C ARG A 77 -15.57 -3.36 4.61
N PHE A 78 -14.37 -3.36 4.04
CA PHE A 78 -13.85 -2.23 3.28
C PHE A 78 -14.71 -1.99 2.02
N LEU A 79 -15.00 -3.04 1.25
CA LEU A 79 -15.79 -2.96 0.02
C LEU A 79 -17.24 -2.51 0.26
N GLY A 80 -17.81 -2.83 1.43
CA GLY A 80 -19.12 -2.33 1.84
C GLY A 80 -19.18 -0.83 2.16
N LEU A 81 -18.03 -0.15 2.26
CA LEU A 81 -17.95 1.28 2.61
C LEU A 81 -17.39 2.17 1.51
N VAL A 82 -16.45 1.66 0.72
CA VAL A 82 -15.83 2.41 -0.38
C VAL A 82 -16.87 2.74 -1.45
N LYS A 83 -16.83 3.96 -1.98
CA LYS A 83 -17.77 4.44 -3.00
C LYS A 83 -17.13 4.53 -4.38
N GLY A 84 -15.82 4.73 -4.45
CA GLY A 84 -15.04 4.76 -5.68
C GLY A 84 -14.82 3.38 -6.29
N ASP A 85 -14.55 3.34 -7.60
CA ASP A 85 -14.13 2.13 -8.30
C ASP A 85 -12.70 1.74 -7.87
N VAL A 86 -12.60 0.67 -7.10
CA VAL A 86 -11.34 0.09 -6.63
C VAL A 86 -11.09 -1.26 -7.30
N LYS A 87 -9.82 -1.58 -7.55
CA LYS A 87 -9.40 -2.86 -8.12
C LYS A 87 -8.92 -3.79 -7.02
N VAL A 88 -9.61 -4.90 -6.83
CA VAL A 88 -9.25 -5.89 -5.79
C VAL A 88 -8.20 -6.85 -6.34
N LEU A 89 -7.08 -6.97 -5.65
CA LEU A 89 -6.04 -7.96 -5.91
C LEU A 89 -5.78 -8.75 -4.61
N SER A 90 -6.57 -9.81 -4.39
CA SER A 90 -6.46 -10.69 -3.22
C SER A 90 -5.93 -12.08 -3.60
N GLY A 91 -5.50 -12.86 -2.61
CA GLY A 91 -5.04 -14.25 -2.80
C GLY A 91 -3.70 -14.38 -3.53
N LEU A 92 -2.91 -13.31 -3.62
CA LEU A 92 -1.56 -13.35 -4.20
C LEU A 92 -0.57 -13.92 -3.18
N ASP A 93 0.29 -14.84 -3.65
CA ASP A 93 1.48 -15.19 -2.89
C ASP A 93 2.45 -14.00 -2.82
N ILE A 94 3.45 -14.09 -1.93
CA ILE A 94 4.37 -12.98 -1.66
C ILE A 94 5.16 -12.52 -2.89
N ARG A 95 5.50 -13.44 -3.82
CA ARG A 95 6.27 -13.12 -5.03
C ARG A 95 5.39 -12.40 -6.05
N ARG A 96 4.15 -12.85 -6.23
CA ARG A 96 3.16 -12.16 -7.07
C ARG A 96 2.73 -10.83 -6.49
N LEU A 97 2.55 -10.74 -5.17
CA LEU A 97 2.29 -9.48 -4.49
C LEU A 97 3.44 -8.49 -4.73
N ALA A 98 4.69 -8.95 -4.58
CA ALA A 98 5.86 -8.15 -4.88
C ALA A 98 5.88 -7.66 -6.34
N SER A 99 5.57 -8.54 -7.30
CA SER A 99 5.62 -8.18 -8.72
C SER A 99 4.55 -7.18 -9.13
N VAL A 100 3.35 -7.25 -8.55
CA VAL A 100 2.28 -6.26 -8.81
C VAL A 100 2.51 -4.95 -8.06
N MET A 101 3.16 -4.96 -6.90
CA MET A 101 3.47 -3.75 -6.13
C MET A 101 4.61 -2.94 -6.77
N LYS A 102 5.62 -3.62 -7.31
CA LYS A 102 6.84 -3.00 -7.84
C LYS A 102 6.56 -1.80 -8.76
N PRO A 103 5.71 -1.90 -9.80
CA PRO A 103 5.49 -0.81 -10.75
C PRO A 103 4.45 0.23 -10.29
N LEU A 104 3.86 0.11 -9.10
CA LEU A 104 2.80 1.03 -8.66
C LEU A 104 3.35 2.42 -8.36
N ARG A 105 2.47 3.41 -8.53
CA ARG A 105 2.77 4.83 -8.30
C ARG A 105 3.10 5.15 -6.83
N LEU A 106 2.48 4.43 -5.91
CA LEU A 106 2.65 4.53 -4.46
C LEU A 106 2.03 3.30 -3.80
N MET A 107 2.65 2.79 -2.74
CA MET A 107 2.03 1.85 -1.81
C MET A 107 1.70 2.54 -0.49
N VAL A 108 0.48 2.34 -0.01
CA VAL A 108 0.01 2.77 1.33
C VAL A 108 -0.25 1.51 2.15
N CYS A 109 0.35 1.44 3.33
CA CYS A 109 0.23 0.25 4.19
C CYS A 109 0.40 0.58 5.68
N ASN A 110 0.08 -0.38 6.51
CA ASN A 110 0.48 -0.38 7.91
C ASN A 110 1.97 -0.75 8.05
N ASP A 111 2.59 -0.39 9.17
CA ASP A 111 3.93 -0.85 9.56
C ASP A 111 3.99 -2.38 9.74
N THR A 112 4.31 -3.08 8.65
CA THR A 112 4.24 -4.53 8.48
C THR A 112 5.27 -5.00 7.44
N GLY A 113 5.37 -6.31 7.21
CA GLY A 113 6.24 -6.86 6.16
C GLY A 113 5.98 -6.27 4.76
N VAL A 114 4.75 -5.85 4.46
CA VAL A 114 4.39 -5.22 3.17
C VAL A 114 5.10 -3.88 2.98
N MET A 115 5.27 -3.10 4.05
CA MET A 115 6.05 -1.87 4.03
C MET A 115 7.49 -2.14 3.61
N HIS A 116 8.14 -3.12 4.25
CA HIS A 116 9.52 -3.48 3.95
C HIS A 116 9.67 -4.05 2.54
N LEU A 117 8.73 -4.90 2.12
CA LEU A 117 8.71 -5.46 0.78
C LEU A 117 8.60 -4.37 -0.29
N SER A 118 7.62 -3.46 -0.15
CA SER A 118 7.43 -2.32 -1.05
C SER A 118 8.70 -1.47 -1.17
N ALA A 119 9.32 -1.19 -0.02
CA ALA A 119 10.53 -0.38 0.02
C ALA A 119 11.73 -1.08 -0.62
N ALA A 120 11.88 -2.40 -0.42
CA ALA A 120 12.94 -3.20 -1.06
C ALA A 120 12.78 -3.27 -2.58
N LEU A 121 11.56 -3.18 -3.09
CA LEU A 121 11.25 -3.14 -4.53
C LEU A 121 11.54 -1.76 -5.16
N GLY A 122 11.79 -0.74 -4.34
CA GLY A 122 11.96 0.65 -4.79
C GLY A 122 10.65 1.40 -5.01
N THR A 123 9.51 0.77 -4.76
CA THR A 123 8.19 1.40 -4.88
C THR A 123 8.05 2.51 -3.83
N PRO A 124 7.64 3.74 -4.22
CA PRO A 124 7.33 4.78 -3.25
C PRO A 124 6.35 4.24 -2.20
N THR A 125 6.66 4.44 -0.92
CA THR A 125 5.91 3.79 0.17
C THR A 125 5.52 4.81 1.23
N PHE A 126 4.22 4.84 1.54
CA PHE A 126 3.64 5.54 2.67
C PHE A 126 3.23 4.53 3.74
N ALA A 127 3.72 4.68 4.96
CA ALA A 127 3.39 3.77 6.06
C ALA A 127 2.72 4.47 7.24
N ILE A 128 1.74 3.77 7.81
CA ILE A 128 1.06 4.18 9.04
C ILE A 128 1.60 3.34 10.18
N PHE A 129 2.25 4.01 11.13
CA PHE A 129 2.86 3.40 12.31
C PHE A 129 1.96 3.53 13.53
N GLY A 130 1.93 2.47 14.32
CA GLY A 130 1.35 2.45 15.66
C GLY A 130 2.44 2.39 16.71
N ARG A 131 2.56 1.20 17.32
CA ARG A 131 3.42 0.99 18.49
C ARG A 131 4.90 1.07 18.16
N SER A 132 5.30 0.51 17.02
CA SER A 132 6.67 0.55 16.55
C SER A 132 7.16 1.99 16.38
N GLU A 133 8.44 2.18 16.61
CA GLU A 133 9.08 3.48 16.41
C GLU A 133 9.57 3.57 14.96
N PRO A 134 9.13 4.57 14.17
CA PRO A 134 9.58 4.72 12.80
C PRO A 134 11.10 4.84 12.66
N GLU A 135 11.80 5.36 13.66
CA GLU A 135 13.26 5.51 13.63
C GLU A 135 13.99 4.17 13.49
N PHE A 136 13.50 3.11 14.14
CA PHE A 136 14.10 1.77 14.11
C PHE A 136 13.58 0.90 12.97
N TRP A 137 12.34 1.12 12.53
CA TRP A 137 11.65 0.22 11.60
C TRP A 137 11.46 0.79 10.19
N ARG A 138 11.70 2.08 9.96
CA ARG A 138 11.58 2.64 8.61
C ARG A 138 12.61 2.00 7.68
N PRO A 139 12.22 1.71 6.42
CA PRO A 139 13.17 1.34 5.38
C PRO A 139 14.21 2.45 5.15
N LEU A 140 15.42 2.06 4.77
CA LEU A 140 16.53 2.99 4.53
C LEU A 140 16.43 3.74 3.17
N ASN A 141 15.39 3.49 2.39
CA ASN A 141 15.27 4.07 1.05
C ASN A 141 14.75 5.53 1.10
N ARG A 142 15.07 6.32 0.06
CA ARG A 142 14.70 7.75 -0.02
C ARG A 142 13.23 7.99 -0.38
N ASN A 143 12.52 6.94 -0.79
CA ASN A 143 11.17 7.01 -1.34
C ASN A 143 10.13 6.54 -0.31
N PHE A 144 10.38 6.85 0.96
CA PHE A 144 9.55 6.45 2.08
C PHE A 144 9.06 7.66 2.86
N TYR A 145 7.81 7.61 3.29
CA TYR A 145 7.26 8.52 4.28
C TYR A 145 6.39 7.75 5.27
N GLY A 146 6.52 8.10 6.54
CA GLY A 146 5.79 7.45 7.63
C GLY A 146 5.10 8.46 8.52
N VAL A 147 3.87 8.16 8.91
CA VAL A 147 3.16 8.90 9.97
C VAL A 147 2.91 7.95 11.13
N ARG A 148 3.02 8.45 12.35
CA ARG A 148 2.72 7.67 13.56
C ARG A 148 1.43 8.20 14.17
N GLY A 149 0.53 7.32 14.60
CA GLY A 149 -0.67 7.72 15.31
C GLY A 149 -0.34 8.38 16.65
N LEU A 150 -1.18 9.33 17.06
CA LEU A 150 -0.98 10.21 18.21
C LEU A 150 -0.80 9.43 19.53
N ASP A 151 -1.57 8.36 19.73
CA ASP A 151 -1.51 7.51 20.93
C ASP A 151 -0.64 6.26 20.74
N LYS A 152 0.19 6.23 19.69
CA LYS A 152 1.02 5.07 19.28
C LYS A 152 0.19 3.84 18.92
N THR A 153 -1.02 4.03 18.43
CA THR A 153 -1.78 3.02 17.68
C THR A 153 -1.91 3.47 16.23
N CYS A 154 -2.06 2.53 15.28
CA CYS A 154 -2.35 2.94 13.91
C CYS A 154 -3.69 3.69 13.87
N ALA A 155 -4.67 3.28 14.68
CA ALA A 155 -6.02 3.84 14.68
C ALA A 155 -6.10 5.33 15.01
N SER A 156 -5.16 5.88 15.79
CA SER A 156 -5.11 7.31 16.08
C SER A 156 -4.38 8.14 15.02
N ALA A 157 -3.92 7.54 13.93
CA ALA A 157 -3.45 8.30 12.78
C ALA A 157 -4.64 8.98 12.10
N GLU A 158 -4.66 10.31 12.12
CA GLU A 158 -5.75 11.09 11.53
C GLU A 158 -5.72 11.02 9.99
N LEU A 159 -6.91 10.87 9.39
CA LEU A 159 -7.08 10.79 7.94
C LEU A 159 -6.47 11.99 7.22
N GLU A 160 -6.65 13.20 7.76
CA GLU A 160 -6.14 14.44 7.16
C GLU A 160 -4.60 14.48 7.15
N VAL A 161 -3.96 13.96 8.19
CA VAL A 161 -2.50 13.83 8.28
C VAL A 161 -1.99 12.83 7.25
N VAL A 162 -2.67 11.68 7.12
CA VAL A 162 -2.35 10.66 6.10
C VAL A 162 -2.50 11.24 4.68
N GLN A 163 -3.62 11.87 4.38
CA GLN A 163 -3.89 12.51 3.09
C GLN A 163 -2.85 13.59 2.76
N SER A 164 -2.50 14.44 3.72
CA SER A 164 -1.50 15.50 3.55
C SER A 164 -0.12 14.93 3.22
N GLY A 165 0.30 13.88 3.92
CA GLY A 165 1.57 13.21 3.65
C GLY A 165 1.58 12.50 2.30
N ILE A 166 0.49 11.81 1.93
CA ILE A 166 0.33 11.19 0.60
C ILE A 166 0.38 12.24 -0.50
N LYS A 167 -0.35 13.36 -0.36
CA LYS A 167 -0.33 14.47 -1.33
C LYS A 167 1.09 14.99 -1.56
N ARG A 168 1.88 15.14 -0.49
CA ARG A 168 3.29 15.56 -0.59
C ARG A 168 4.11 14.55 -1.39
N MET A 169 3.95 13.25 -1.15
CA MET A 169 4.63 12.22 -1.94
C MET A 169 4.17 12.22 -3.40
N LEU A 170 2.87 12.36 -3.68
CA LEU A 170 2.37 12.35 -5.05
C LEU A 170 2.83 13.59 -5.84
N SER A 171 3.06 14.74 -5.19
CA SER A 171 3.54 15.97 -5.84
C SER A 171 5.04 15.99 -6.20
N ARG A 172 5.82 15.04 -5.68
CA ARG A 172 7.26 14.96 -5.92
C ARG A 172 7.54 14.47 -7.34
N ARG A 173 8.20 15.31 -8.15
CA ARG A 173 8.60 14.97 -9.53
C ARG A 173 9.82 14.05 -9.60
N ASP A 174 10.60 13.93 -8.52
CA ASP A 174 11.81 13.10 -8.42
C ASP A 174 11.52 11.64 -8.07
N LEU A 175 10.27 11.31 -7.79
CA LEU A 175 9.82 9.95 -7.50
C LEU A 175 9.39 9.18 -8.75
N PHE A 176 9.38 9.82 -9.94
CA PHE A 176 8.87 9.29 -11.20
C PHE A 176 9.76 9.65 -12.38
#